data_AF-A0A125STX8-F1
#
_entry.id   AF-A0A125STX8-F1
#
_cell.length_a   1.000
_cell.length_b   1.000
_cell.length_c   1.000
_cell.angle_alpha   90.00
_cell.angle_beta   90.00
_cell.angle_gamma   90.00
#
_symmetry.space_group_name_H-M   'P 1'
#
loop_
_entity.id
_entity.type
_entity.pdbx_description
1 polymer ?
#
loop_
_entity_poly.entity_id
_entity_poly.type
_entity_poly.pdbx_seq_one_letter_code
_entity_poly.pdbx_strand_id
1 'polypeptide(L)'
;QVPTGYWIEYGGSFEQLMSASKRLAIVVPATLVLILSLLFWAFRSVKDSLIVFSGVPLALTGGVLALTLRGIPLSISAGIGFIALSGVAVLNGLVLISFIRSLREDGEE
;
A
#
# COMPACT_ATOMS: atom_id res chain seq x y z
N GLN A 1 -29.73 -28.63 12.73
CA GLN A 1 -29.18 -29.95 12.39
C GLN A 1 -29.52 -30.20 10.93
N VAL A 2 -28.51 -30.34 10.07
CA VAL A 2 -28.68 -30.42 8.61
C VAL A 2 -28.50 -31.89 8.21
N PRO A 3 -29.35 -32.46 7.33
CA PRO A 3 -29.35 -33.90 7.09
C PRO A 3 -28.11 -34.35 6.31
N THR A 4 -27.68 -35.59 6.56
CA THR A 4 -26.49 -36.21 5.98
C THR A 4 -26.62 -36.34 4.46
N GLY A 5 -25.67 -35.77 3.72
CA GLY A 5 -25.65 -35.74 2.24
C GLY A 5 -25.77 -34.34 1.62
N TYR A 6 -26.05 -33.32 2.43
CA TYR A 6 -25.96 -31.92 2.03
C TYR A 6 -24.63 -31.31 2.49
N TRP A 7 -23.88 -30.75 1.55
CA TRP A 7 -22.73 -29.89 1.84
C TRP A 7 -23.24 -28.47 1.95
N ILE A 8 -22.99 -27.79 3.07
CA ILE A 8 -23.15 -26.34 3.13
C ILE A 8 -21.91 -25.76 2.46
N GLU A 9 -22.06 -25.39 1.20
CA GLU A 9 -21.06 -24.61 0.48
C GLU A 9 -21.49 -23.14 0.53
N TYR A 10 -20.60 -22.24 0.93
CA TYR A 10 -20.86 -20.80 0.98
C TYR A 10 -20.89 -20.23 -0.45
N GLY A 11 -21.92 -20.55 -1.23
CA GLY A 11 -21.99 -20.24 -2.65
C GLY A 11 -22.11 -18.74 -2.97
N GLY A 12 -21.43 -18.31 -4.03
CA GLY A 12 -21.66 -17.03 -4.70
C GLY A 12 -20.72 -15.90 -4.25
N SER A 13 -21.14 -15.07 -3.30
CA SER A 13 -20.43 -13.83 -2.92
C SER A 13 -19.29 -14.03 -1.91
N PHE A 14 -19.41 -15.01 -0.99
CA PHE A 14 -18.37 -15.23 0.04
C PHE A 14 -17.10 -15.82 -0.57
N GLU A 15 -17.24 -16.74 -1.53
CA GLU A 15 -16.14 -17.35 -2.26
C GLU A 15 -15.45 -16.36 -3.20
N GLN A 16 -16.22 -15.43 -3.81
CA GLN A 16 -15.67 -14.30 -4.55
C GLN A 16 -14.89 -13.35 -3.63
N LEU A 17 -15.38 -13.06 -2.42
CA LEU A 17 -14.67 -12.26 -1.41
C LEU A 17 -13.37 -12.93 -0.94
N MET A 18 -13.41 -14.26 -0.74
CA MET A 18 -12.27 -15.07 -0.33
C MET A 18 -11.20 -15.12 -1.43
N SER A 19 -11.62 -15.38 -2.67
CA SER A 19 -10.74 -15.41 -3.85
C SER A 19 -10.14 -14.03 -4.14
N ALA A 20 -10.93 -12.96 -4.03
CA ALA A 20 -10.46 -11.59 -4.20
C ALA A 20 -9.49 -11.17 -3.08
N SER A 21 -9.77 -11.52 -1.81
CA SER A 21 -8.84 -11.27 -0.71
C SER A 21 -7.51 -12.00 -0.90
N LYS A 22 -7.54 -13.25 -1.38
CA LYS A 22 -6.34 -14.02 -1.68
C LYS A 22 -5.50 -13.38 -2.79
N ARG A 23 -6.15 -12.83 -3.83
CA ARG A 23 -5.47 -12.05 -4.86
C ARG A 23 -4.88 -10.77 -4.28
N LEU A 24 -5.62 -10.04 -3.45
CA LEU A 24 -5.17 -8.79 -2.83
C LEU A 24 -3.93 -9.03 -1.94
N ALA A 25 -3.90 -10.15 -1.22
CA ALA A 25 -2.76 -10.57 -0.40
C ALA A 25 -1.47 -10.78 -1.19
N ILE A 26 -1.56 -11.06 -2.49
CA ILE A 26 -0.40 -11.19 -3.40
C ILE A 26 -0.12 -9.85 -4.10
N VAL A 27 -1.16 -9.16 -4.55
CA VAL A 27 -1.03 -7.89 -5.30
C VAL A 27 -0.45 -6.79 -4.42
N VAL A 28 -0.89 -6.64 -3.17
CA VAL A 28 -0.39 -5.61 -2.25
C VAL A 28 1.13 -5.71 -2.06
N PRO A 29 1.72 -6.85 -1.63
CA PRO A 29 3.18 -6.95 -1.51
C PRO A 29 3.89 -6.81 -2.86
N ALA A 30 3.32 -7.34 -3.96
CA ALA A 30 3.90 -7.15 -5.29
C ALA A 30 3.99 -5.66 -5.68
N THR A 31 2.95 -4.86 -5.39
CA THR A 31 2.96 -3.42 -5.64
C THR A 31 3.96 -2.67 -4.76
N LEU A 32 4.10 -3.04 -3.48
CA LEU A 32 5.09 -2.43 -2.59
C LEU A 32 6.52 -2.71 -3.05
N VAL A 33 6.80 -3.94 -3.49
CA VAL A 33 8.10 -4.31 -4.07
C VAL A 33 8.37 -3.52 -5.35
N LEU A 34 7.36 -3.33 -6.20
CA LEU A 34 7.47 -2.55 -7.43
C LEU A 34 7.74 -1.08 -7.14
N ILE A 35 7.03 -0.47 -6.18
CA ILE A 35 7.28 0.90 -5.72
C ILE A 35 8.71 1.04 -5.18
N LEU A 36 9.16 0.11 -4.33
CA LEU A 36 10.52 0.12 -3.78
C LEU A 36 11.58 0.01 -4.88
N SER A 37 11.34 -0.86 -5.88
CA SER A 37 12.22 -1.03 -7.04
C SER A 37 12.33 0.25 -7.86
N LEU A 38 11.20 0.93 -8.10
CA LEU A 38 11.17 2.21 -8.81
C LEU A 38 11.92 3.30 -8.04
N LEU A 39 11.78 3.37 -6.71
CA LEU A 39 12.53 4.32 -5.88
C LEU A 39 14.03 4.06 -5.93
N PHE A 40 14.42 2.79 -5.86
CA PHE A 40 15.82 2.40 -5.96
C PHE A 40 16.42 2.81 -7.32
N TRP A 41 15.68 2.64 -8.41
CA TRP A 41 16.10 3.11 -9.74
C TRP A 41 16.15 4.63 -9.86
N ALA A 42 15.19 5.36 -9.27
CA ALA A 42 15.14 6.82 -9.33
C ALA A 42 16.35 7.47 -8.65
N PHE A 43 16.73 6.98 -7.47
CA PHE A 43 17.80 7.61 -6.68
C PHE A 43 19.17 6.92 -6.81
N ARG A 44 19.21 5.66 -7.25
CA ARG A 44 20.40 4.77 -7.17
C ARG A 44 21.05 4.76 -5.78
N SER A 45 20.28 5.11 -4.74
CA SER A 45 20.71 5.28 -3.35
C SER A 45 19.74 4.56 -2.44
N VAL A 46 20.26 3.56 -1.71
CA VAL A 46 19.48 2.76 -0.77
C VAL A 46 18.99 3.61 0.40
N LYS A 47 19.80 4.57 0.86
CA LYS A 47 19.46 5.43 2.00
C LYS A 47 18.25 6.31 1.67
N ASP A 48 18.30 7.00 0.54
CA ASP A 48 17.23 7.91 0.10
C ASP A 48 15.94 7.14 -0.18
N SER A 49 16.06 5.97 -0.81
CA SER A 49 14.91 5.08 -1.06
C SER A 49 14.24 4.63 0.23
N LEU A 50 15.01 4.26 1.27
CA LEU A 50 14.46 3.87 2.57
C LEU A 50 13.82 5.04 3.32
N ILE A 51 14.39 6.25 3.20
CA ILE A 51 13.80 7.45 3.80
C ILE A 51 12.43 7.71 3.19
N VAL A 52 12.30 7.70 1.86
CA VAL A 52 11.00 7.85 1.19
C VAL A 52 10.06 6.70 1.52
N PHE A 53 10.58 5.46 1.56
CA PHE A 53 9.79 4.28 1.87
C PHE A 53 9.22 4.30 3.29
N SER A 54 9.89 4.95 4.26
CA SER A 54 9.35 5.14 5.62
C SER A 54 8.04 5.95 5.65
N GLY A 55 7.77 6.75 4.61
CA GLY A 55 6.48 7.43 4.42
C GLY A 55 5.32 6.48 4.14
N VAL A 56 5.57 5.30 3.56
CA VAL A 56 4.54 4.29 3.26
C VAL A 56 3.87 3.74 4.52
N PRO A 57 4.58 3.15 5.51
CA PRO A 57 3.95 2.66 6.73
C PRO A 57 3.27 3.77 7.54
N LEU A 58 3.80 5.00 7.52
CA LEU A 58 3.13 6.15 8.13
C LEU A 58 1.79 6.46 7.44
N ALA A 59 1.77 6.51 6.10
CA ALA A 59 0.55 6.74 5.34
C ALA A 59 -0.48 5.61 5.54
N LEU A 60 -0.04 4.35 5.55
CA LEU A 60 -0.88 3.20 5.84
C LEU A 60 -1.47 3.28 7.25
N THR A 61 -0.67 3.60 8.26
CA THR A 61 -1.12 3.76 9.65
C THR A 61 -2.18 4.85 9.76
N GLY A 62 -1.95 6.01 9.13
CA GLY A 62 -2.92 7.10 9.07
C GLY A 62 -4.22 6.72 8.38
N GLY A 63 -4.14 5.98 7.27
CA GLY A 63 -5.33 5.50 6.56
C GLY A 63 -6.12 4.44 7.34
N VAL A 64 -5.45 3.52 8.04
CA VAL A 64 -6.12 2.53 8.92
C VAL A 64 -6.80 3.25 10.07
N LEU A 65 -6.12 4.18 10.75
CA LEU A 65 -6.71 5.03 11.79
C LEU A 65 -7.95 5.76 11.28
N ALA A 66 -7.89 6.36 10.09
CA ALA A 66 -9.03 7.08 9.51
C ALA A 66 -10.23 6.15 9.24
N LEU A 67 -10.00 4.93 8.74
CA LEU A 67 -11.07 3.95 8.52
C LEU A 67 -11.67 3.46 9.84
N THR A 68 -10.84 3.19 10.85
CA THR A 68 -11.30 2.79 12.18
C THR A 68 -12.13 3.88 12.84
N LEU A 69 -11.68 5.15 12.78
CA LEU A 69 -12.43 6.29 13.29
C LEU A 69 -13.77 6.48 12.56
N ARG A 70 -13.82 6.16 11.27
CA ARG A 70 -15.04 6.27 10.45
C ARG A 70 -15.94 5.04 10.53
N GLY A 71 -15.51 3.98 11.21
CA GLY A 71 -16.24 2.71 11.31
C GLY A 71 -16.40 1.98 9.97
N ILE A 72 -15.54 2.24 9.00
CA ILE A 72 -15.62 1.63 7.66
C ILE A 72 -14.78 0.34 7.65
N PRO A 73 -15.34 -0.80 7.22
CA PRO A 73 -14.58 -2.05 7.17
C PRO A 73 -13.46 -1.98 6.12
N LEU A 74 -12.36 -2.69 6.38
CA LEU A 74 -11.33 -2.94 5.40
C LEU A 74 -11.89 -3.82 4.28
N SER A 75 -12.20 -3.20 3.15
CA SER A 75 -12.72 -3.85 1.94
C SER A 75 -11.68 -3.84 0.81
N ILE A 76 -11.97 -4.55 -0.28
CA ILE A 76 -11.13 -4.55 -1.49
C ILE A 76 -10.91 -3.12 -2.02
N SER A 77 -11.97 -2.30 -1.99
CA SER A 77 -11.90 -0.89 -2.41
C SER A 77 -10.99 -0.08 -1.47
N ALA A 78 -11.06 -0.32 -0.16
CA ALA A 78 -10.13 0.28 0.79
C ALA A 78 -8.69 -0.16 0.51
N GLY A 79 -8.46 -1.43 0.18
CA GLY A 79 -7.15 -1.96 -0.22
C GLY A 79 -6.54 -1.24 -1.42
N ILE A 80 -7.34 -1.02 -2.48
CA ILE A 80 -6.91 -0.22 -3.64
C ILE A 80 -6.60 1.22 -3.23
N GLY A 81 -7.43 1.81 -2.36
CA GLY A 81 -7.20 3.12 -1.77
C GLY A 81 -5.87 3.21 -1.00
N PHE A 82 -5.49 2.18 -0.25
CA PHE A 82 -4.20 2.13 0.45
C PHE A 82 -3.00 2.03 -0.50
N ILE A 83 -3.12 1.30 -1.60
CA ILE A 83 -2.08 1.26 -2.64
C ILE A 83 -1.92 2.67 -3.24
N ALA A 84 -3.01 3.33 -3.59
CA ALA A 84 -3.00 4.70 -4.11
C ALA A 84 -2.40 5.69 -3.11
N LEU A 85 -2.79 5.62 -1.83
CA LEU A 85 -2.27 6.45 -0.75
C LEU A 85 -0.77 6.27 -0.56
N SER A 86 -0.29 5.03 -0.62
CA SER A 86 1.14 4.71 -0.55
C SER A 86 1.90 5.34 -1.72
N GLY A 87 1.34 5.29 -2.94
CA GLY A 87 1.92 5.94 -4.11
C GLY A 87 2.03 7.46 -3.98
N VAL A 88 0.98 8.13 -3.49
CA VAL A 88 1.00 9.59 -3.24
C VAL A 88 2.03 9.95 -2.17
N ALA A 89 2.11 9.20 -1.07
CA ALA A 89 3.09 9.42 -0.01
C ALA A 89 4.53 9.31 -0.52
N VAL A 90 4.78 8.31 -1.38
CA VAL A 90 6.08 8.11 -2.03
C VAL A 90 6.41 9.23 -3.00
N LEU A 91 5.45 9.68 -3.82
CA LEU A 91 5.66 10.81 -4.73
C LEU A 91 6.03 12.09 -3.95
N ASN A 92 5.35 12.34 -2.84
CA ASN A 92 5.67 13.48 -1.97
C ASN A 92 7.10 13.37 -1.38
N GLY A 93 7.47 12.19 -0.86
CA GLY A 93 8.83 11.96 -0.34
C GLY A 93 9.89 12.07 -1.44
N LEU A 94 9.58 11.59 -2.65
CA LEU A 94 10.45 11.69 -3.82
C LEU A 94 10.74 13.16 -4.18
N VAL A 95 9.69 13.98 -4.27
CA VAL A 95 9.81 15.42 -4.56
C VAL A 95 10.64 16.11 -3.49
N LEU A 96 10.39 15.84 -2.22
CA LEU A 96 11.14 16.44 -1.11
C LEU A 96 12.64 16.10 -1.16
N ILE A 97 12.98 14.81 -1.34
CA ILE A 97 14.38 14.38 -1.42
C ILE A 97 15.06 14.95 -2.67
N SER A 98 14.36 14.95 -3.80
CA SER A 98 14.87 15.56 -5.04
C SER A 98 15.17 17.05 -4.83
N PHE A 99 14.33 17.76 -4.10
CA PHE A 99 14.52 19.18 -3.80
C PHE A 99 15.70 19.40 -2.85
N ILE A 100 15.80 18.62 -1.76
CA ILE A 100 16.93 18.68 -0.83
C ILE A 100 18.26 18.42 -1.57
N ARG A 101 18.25 17.47 -2.50
CA ARG A 101 19.43 17.16 -3.30
C ARG A 101 19.79 18.29 -4.28
N SER A 102 18.80 18.91 -4.91
CA SER A 102 19.01 20.09 -5.76
C SER A 102 19.65 21.23 -4.98
N LEU A 103 19.12 21.58 -3.79
CA LEU A 103 19.70 22.63 -2.94
C LEU A 103 21.15 22.33 -2.55
N ARG A 104 21.44 21.07 -2.19
CA ARG A 104 22.77 20.62 -1.83
C ARG A 104 23.76 20.62 -3.01
N GLU A 105 23.27 20.42 -4.23
CA GLU A 105 24.06 20.52 -5.46
C GLU A 105 24.28 21.98 -5.87
N ASP A 106 23.31 22.87 -5.62
CA ASP A 106 23.37 24.31 -5.91
C ASP A 106 24.19 25.12 -4.87
N GLY A 107 24.66 24.47 -3.79
CA GLY A 107 25.56 25.06 -2.80
C GLY A 107 24.87 25.92 -1.75
N GLU A 108 23.54 25.87 -1.66
CA GLU A 108 22.79 26.50 -0.57
C GLU A 108 22.73 25.54 0.62
N GLU A 109 23.58 25.81 1.63
CA GLU A 109 23.53 25.15 2.95
C GLU A 109 22.25 25.49 3.72
#